data_AF-A0A0F9B0R3-F1
#
_entry.id   AF-A0A0F9B0R3-F1
#
_cell.length_a   1.000
_cell.length_b   1.000
_cell.length_c   1.000
_cell.angle_alpha   90.00
_cell.angle_beta   90.00
_cell.angle_gamma   90.00
#
_symmetry.space_group_name_H-M   'P 1'
#
loop_
_entity.id
_entity.type
_entity.pdbx_description
1 polymer ?
#
loop_
_entity_poly.entity_id
_entity_poly.type
_entity_poly.pdbx_seq_one_letter_code
_entity_poly.pdbx_strand_id
1 'polypeptide(L)'
;GRFASNAKPEETQQFTTARISPGSELRNGRNVYLIEAVADTPPPWLRPGMEGVAKIRIGRRRVWWTVFHKLIDGLRMRLWL
;
A
#
# COMPACT_ATOMS: atom_id res chain seq x y z
N GLY A 1 -1.15 -5.99 6.07
CA GLY A 1 -0.02 -6.13 5.12
C GLY A 1 0.91 -7.23 5.60
N ARG A 2 1.90 -7.62 4.79
CA ARG A 2 2.98 -8.52 5.22
C ARG A 2 4.32 -7.87 4.94
N PHE A 3 5.23 -7.87 5.90
CA PHE A 3 6.59 -7.37 5.79
C PHE A 3 7.56 -8.53 5.93
N ALA A 4 8.57 -8.60 5.07
CA ALA A 4 9.67 -9.55 5.17
C ALA A 4 10.97 -8.74 5.24
N SER A 5 11.78 -8.96 6.28
CA SER A 5 13.07 -8.28 6.40
C SER A 5 14.12 -8.99 5.55
N ASN A 6 15.12 -8.24 5.07
CA ASN A 6 16.28 -8.81 4.40
C ASN A 6 17.11 -9.71 5.34
N ALA A 7 17.04 -9.48 6.66
CA ALA A 7 17.78 -10.29 7.64
C ALA A 7 17.15 -11.68 7.88
N LYS A 8 15.84 -11.82 7.65
CA LYS A 8 15.07 -13.07 7.81
C LYS A 8 13.93 -13.10 6.80
N PRO A 9 14.20 -13.35 5.51
CA PRO A 9 13.19 -13.32 4.46
C PRO A 9 12.14 -14.44 4.60
N GLU A 10 12.47 -15.54 5.28
CA GLU A 10 11.58 -16.66 5.57
C GLU A 10 10.48 -16.32 6.59
N GLU A 11 10.73 -15.36 7.49
CA GLU A 11 9.75 -14.93 8.49
C GLU A 11 9.05 -13.64 8.04
N THR A 12 7.76 -13.73 7.75
CA THR A 12 6.95 -12.56 7.40
C THR A 12 6.14 -12.06 8.59
N GLN A 13 6.21 -10.76 8.86
CA GLN A 13 5.46 -10.10 9.91
C GLN A 13 4.16 -9.47 9.37
N GLN A 14 3.05 -9.68 10.07
CA GLN A 14 1.81 -8.95 9.79
C GLN A 14 1.88 -7.53 10.35
N PHE A 15 1.37 -6.59 9.56
CA PHE A 15 1.27 -5.19 9.96
C PHE A 15 -0.06 -4.59 9.51
N THR A 16 -0.52 -3.59 10.26
CA THR A 16 -1.67 -2.77 9.90
C THR A 16 -1.19 -1.39 9.45
N THR A 17 -1.68 -0.91 8.30
CA THR A 17 -1.35 0.43 7.79
C THR A 17 -1.99 1.47 8.70
N ALA A 18 -1.19 2.37 9.28
CA ALA A 18 -1.66 3.39 10.21
C ALA A 18 -1.89 4.73 9.52
N ARG A 19 -0.91 5.18 8.72
CA ARG A 19 -0.96 6.50 8.08
C ARG A 19 -0.23 6.50 6.75
N ILE A 20 -0.81 7.20 5.78
CA ILE A 20 -0.16 7.51 4.50
C ILE A 20 0.12 9.00 4.50
N SER A 21 1.36 9.40 4.31
CA SER A 21 1.73 10.81 4.19
C SER A 21 1.12 11.40 2.91
N PRO A 22 0.42 12.54 2.98
CA PRO A 22 -0.24 13.12 1.81
C PRO A 22 0.75 13.70 0.80
N GLY A 23 1.94 14.13 1.26
CA GLY A 23 3.02 14.59 0.40
C GLY A 23 3.82 13.43 -0.17
N SER A 24 4.17 13.54 -1.46
CA SER A 24 5.17 12.66 -2.07
C SER A 24 6.57 13.21 -1.79
N GLU A 25 7.51 12.32 -1.50
CA GLU A 25 8.94 12.63 -1.41
C GLU A 25 9.67 12.14 -2.66
N LEU A 26 10.72 12.86 -3.08
CA LEU A 26 11.61 12.38 -4.13
C LEU A 26 12.70 11.51 -3.50
N ARG A 27 12.69 10.20 -3.78
CA ARG A 27 13.74 9.26 -3.35
C ARG A 27 14.27 8.50 -4.56
N ASN A 28 15.59 8.52 -4.76
CA ASN A 28 16.24 7.85 -5.91
C ASN A 28 15.61 8.21 -7.26
N GLY A 29 15.27 9.50 -7.46
CA GLY A 29 14.66 9.99 -8.71
C GLY A 29 13.21 9.56 -8.93
N ARG A 30 12.54 9.00 -7.92
CA ARG A 30 11.14 8.57 -7.99
C ARG A 30 10.31 9.25 -6.91
N ASN A 31 9.09 9.64 -7.27
CA ASN A 31 8.12 10.10 -6.30
C ASN A 31 7.60 8.89 -5.51
N VAL A 32 7.78 8.93 -4.19
CA VAL A 32 7.34 7.90 -3.27
C VAL A 32 6.42 8.51 -2.21
N TYR A 33 5.47 7.72 -1.73
CA TYR A 33 4.63 8.09 -0.60
C TYR A 33 5.11 7.32 0.63
N LEU A 34 5.39 8.05 1.72
CA LEU A 34 5.74 7.44 2.97
C LEU A 34 4.49 6.83 3.63
N ILE A 35 4.61 5.58 4.05
CA ILE A 35 3.54 4.85 4.72
C ILE A 35 4.08 4.41 6.08
N GLU A 36 3.38 4.82 7.12
CA GLU A 36 3.60 4.34 8.48
C GLU A 36 2.66 3.18 8.76
N ALA A 37 3.22 2.10 9.28
CA ALA A 37 2.50 0.89 9.61
C ALA A 37 2.94 0.39 10.99
N VAL A 38 2.01 -0.22 11.70
CA VAL A 38 2.25 -0.82 13.02
C VAL A 38 2.29 -2.33 12.83
N ALA A 39 3.37 -2.97 13.29
CA ALA A 39 3.45 -4.43 13.33
C ALA A 39 2.45 -4.95 14.37
N ASP A 40 1.61 -5.90 13.98
CA ASP A 40 0.53 -6.39 14.85
C ASP A 40 1.10 -7.16 16.06
N THR A 41 2.21 -7.88 15.85
CA THR A 41 2.95 -8.57 16.91
C THR A 41 4.43 -8.59 16.54
N PRO A 42 5.21 -7.57 16.94
CA PRO A 42 6.61 -7.46 16.56
C PRO A 42 7.42 -8.62 17.18
N PRO A 43 8.17 -9.40 16.37
CA PRO A 43 8.95 -10.50 16.90
C PRO A 43 10.19 -9.96 17.65
N PRO A 44 10.75 -10.70 18.62
CA PRO A 44 11.86 -10.23 19.47
C PRO A 44 13.13 -9.84 18.70
N TRP A 45 13.28 -10.37 17.49
CA TRP A 45 14.42 -10.11 16.61
C TRP A 45 14.27 -8.84 15.78
N LEU A 46 13.06 -8.24 15.69
CA LEU A 46 12.83 -7.04 14.90
C LEU A 46 13.40 -5.81 15.63
N ARG A 47 14.39 -5.16 15.01
CA ARG A 47 15.07 -3.98 15.55
C ARG A 47 14.85 -2.75 14.65
N PRO A 48 14.91 -1.53 15.20
CA PRO A 48 14.91 -0.31 14.39
C PRO A 48 16.07 -0.31 13.39
N GLY A 49 15.85 0.30 12.22
CA GLY A 49 16.84 0.37 11.13
C GLY A 49 16.87 -0.84 10.20
N MET A 50 16.05 -1.87 10.44
CA MET A 50 15.93 -3.01 9.54
C MET A 50 15.21 -2.63 8.25
N GLU A 51 15.75 -3.13 7.13
CA GLU A 51 15.17 -2.97 5.80
C GLU A 51 14.55 -4.29 5.30
N GLY A 52 13.69 -4.17 4.29
CA GLY A 52 12.98 -5.31 3.72
C GLY A 52 11.90 -4.90 2.73
N VAL A 53 11.06 -5.87 2.38
CA VAL A 53 9.95 -5.70 1.43
C VAL A 53 8.63 -5.81 2.16
N ALA A 54 7.80 -4.77 2.03
CA ALA A 54 6.43 -4.75 2.52
C ALA A 54 5.43 -4.92 1.36
N LYS A 55 4.51 -5.87 1.49
CA LYS A 55 3.37 -6.07 0.59
C LYS A 55 2.08 -5.65 1.28
N ILE A 56 1.43 -4.63 0.73
CA ILE A 56 0.13 -4.14 1.19
C ILE A 56 -0.95 -4.81 0.35
N ARG A 57 -1.98 -5.35 1.00
CA ARG A 57 -3.13 -5.95 0.32
C ARG A 57 -4.29 -4.94 0.42
N ILE A 58 -4.73 -4.44 -0.72
CA ILE A 58 -5.91 -3.58 -0.82
C ILE A 58 -7.15 -4.45 -1.08
N GLY A 59 -8.32 -4.01 -0.58
CA GLY A 59 -9.58 -4.75 -0.72
C GLY A 59 -9.96 -5.03 -2.18
N ARG A 60 -10.85 -6.01 -2.38
CA ARG A 60 -11.40 -6.32 -3.71
C ARG A 60 -12.34 -5.21 -4.17
N ARG A 61 -12.07 -4.62 -5.33
CA ARG A 61 -13.03 -3.76 -6.04
C ARG A 61 -13.85 -4.62 -7.00
N ARG A 62 -15.13 -4.28 -7.20
CA ARG A 62 -15.99 -4.96 -8.19
C ARG A 62 -15.33 -4.83 -9.56
N VAL A 63 -15.00 -5.94 -10.22
CA VAL A 63 -14.30 -5.96 -11.51
C VAL A 63 -15.08 -5.14 -12.55
N TRP A 64 -16.40 -5.32 -12.59
CA TRP A 64 -17.32 -4.53 -13.41
C TRP A 64 -17.13 -3.02 -13.19
N TRP A 65 -16.96 -2.55 -11.96
CA TRP A 65 -16.74 -1.13 -11.71
C TRP A 65 -15.40 -0.63 -12.25
N THR A 66 -14.31 -1.38 -12.02
CA THR A 66 -12.98 -0.99 -12.54
C THR A 66 -12.96 -0.88 -14.06
N VAL A 67 -13.72 -1.72 -14.77
CA VAL A 67 -13.79 -1.68 -16.24
C VAL A 67 -14.78 -0.61 -16.72
N PHE A 68 -15.99 -0.57 -16.17
CA PHE A 68 -17.07 0.25 -16.71
C PHE A 68 -17.13 1.69 -16.17
N HIS A 69 -16.44 2.02 -15.06
CA HIS A 69 -16.52 3.38 -14.50
C HIS A 69 -16.17 4.47 -15.52
N LYS A 70 -15.11 4.30 -16.33
CA LYS A 70 -14.76 5.27 -17.39
C LYS A 70 -15.86 5.47 -18.43
N LEU A 71 -16.55 4.39 -18.81
CA LEU A 71 -17.67 4.46 -19.77
C LEU A 71 -18.86 5.16 -19.14
N ILE A 72 -19.22 4.80 -17.90
CA ILE A 72 -20.33 5.41 -17.15
C ILE A 72 -20.06 6.90 -16.92
N ASP A 73 -18.85 7.26 -16.49
CA ASP A 73 -18.44 8.66 -16.26
C ASP A 73 -18.48 9.46 -17.55
N GLY A 74 -18.00 8.89 -18.67
CA GLY A 74 -18.08 9.52 -19.99
C GLY A 74 -19.51 9.70 -20.49
N LEU A 75 -20.39 8.73 -20.23
CA LEU A 75 -21.81 8.83 -20.55
C LEU A 75 -22.49 9.91 -19.71
N ARG A 76 -22.20 9.97 -18.40
CA ARG A 76 -22.73 10.96 -17.48
C ARG A 76 -22.34 12.39 -17.90
N MET A 77 -21.07 12.60 -18.25
CA MET A 77 -20.60 13.89 -18.76
C MET A 77 -21.27 14.28 -20.08
N ARG A 78 -21.50 13.33 -21.00
CA ARG A 78 -22.17 13.59 -22.28
C ARG A 78 -23.66 13.85 -22.15
N LEU A 79 -24.31 13.18 -21.21
CA LEU A 79 -25.75 13.33 -20.93
C LEU A 79 -26.04 14.50 -19.99
N TRP A 80 -25.01 15.20 -19.49
CA TRP A 80 -25.11 16.33 -18.56
C TRP A 80 -26.00 16.05 -17.34
N LEU A 81 -25.90 14.81 -16.85
CA LEU A 81 -26.53 14.30 -15.62
C LEU A 81 -25.58 14.42 -14.42
#